data_AF-A0A9Q9HCZ2-F1
#
_entry.id   AF-A0A9Q9HCZ2-F1
#
_cell.length_a   1.000
_cell.length_b   1.000
_cell.length_c   1.000
_cell.angle_alpha   90.00
_cell.angle_beta   90.00
_cell.angle_gamma   90.00
#
_symmetry.space_group_name_H-M   'P 1'
#
loop_
_entity.id
_entity.type
_entity.pdbx_description
1 polymer ?
#
loop_
_entity_poly.entity_id
_entity_poly.type
_entity_poly.pdbx_seq_one_letter_code
_entity_poly.pdbx_strand_id
1 'polypeptide(L)'
;MALPAIASLWVGAELSWLEQLCLQSFLDNGHDFILFTYDEVKGVPDGVQIADANEILPAERIIRHARTGSPAYHADVFRLHMLRQTDYIWADTDAYCCQPWDIRGKHFHGWISDNKPMVNNGVLRLPKTSKTLKAMLQFTSGEYPIPPWYSAQKQAELQALKDAGQGVHVSLLPWGVWGPDALTWFLQETGEISHSRPGHVIYPVPFKRAGVVLNPNRPNQARGYIRSDTLSIHFWGRRFRNIAAKYGGVPADGCYVHELLAKHRINAEKTRHLLQPAPEPDEAGTDAMDPASLDFSMFSDSDVANILLQRSELARSGQTIRDWLAGDEALLLSEAQAQRDHILKEAIRIAERECNFFFAATDAIAPERAADIGCGYAFASLLLHRRYGCEIVLIDIEEGNGRHFGFQGEGAGYTSLKTARAFLERNGVPPEMITTINPKTQDPATLGSFDLVISLASCGFHYPVGTYEDLFRNQINKGGGIVLDIRKGSGGIAAMKSFGAVDVLAMHGKYSTVLTRAGQKA
;
A
#
# COMPACT_ATOMS: atom_id res chain seq x y z
N MET A 1 43.72 11.27 -2.06
CA MET A 1 43.20 9.91 -1.84
C MET A 1 41.94 9.77 -2.68
N ALA A 2 41.66 8.59 -3.25
CA ALA A 2 40.40 8.36 -3.96
C ALA A 2 39.22 8.53 -3.00
N LEU A 3 38.10 9.07 -3.49
CA LEU A 3 36.87 9.21 -2.71
C LEU A 3 36.29 7.83 -2.40
N PRO A 4 35.53 7.67 -1.30
CA PRO A 4 34.90 6.39 -0.98
C PRO A 4 33.89 5.97 -2.06
N ALA A 5 33.88 4.68 -2.40
CA ALA A 5 32.83 4.13 -3.25
C ALA A 5 31.48 4.08 -2.52
N ILE A 6 30.42 4.39 -3.26
CA ILE A 6 29.04 4.49 -2.78
C ILE A 6 28.26 3.31 -3.31
N ALA A 7 27.36 2.76 -2.51
CA ALA A 7 26.54 1.64 -2.93
C ALA A 7 25.08 1.77 -2.49
N SER A 8 24.18 1.21 -3.30
CA SER A 8 22.74 1.16 -3.07
C SER A 8 22.16 -0.17 -3.54
N LEU A 9 20.92 -0.46 -3.11
CA LEU A 9 20.09 -1.54 -3.66
C LEU A 9 18.92 -0.93 -4.43
N TRP A 10 18.62 -1.47 -5.61
CA TRP A 10 17.36 -1.24 -6.29
C TRP A 10 16.58 -2.53 -6.50
N VAL A 11 15.27 -2.47 -6.22
CA VAL A 11 14.33 -3.57 -6.43
C VAL A 11 13.15 -3.05 -7.27
N GLY A 12 13.24 -3.25 -8.58
CA GLY A 12 12.24 -2.84 -9.56
C GLY A 12 12.83 -2.86 -10.97
N ALA A 13 11.97 -2.84 -11.99
CA ALA A 13 12.40 -3.01 -13.38
C ALA A 13 13.09 -1.76 -13.98
N GLU A 14 12.88 -0.57 -13.42
CA GLU A 14 13.38 0.68 -14.01
C GLU A 14 13.59 1.77 -12.94
N LEU A 15 14.66 2.57 -13.09
CA LEU A 15 14.92 3.75 -12.27
C LEU A 15 14.12 4.95 -12.77
N SER A 16 13.44 5.65 -11.86
CA SER A 16 12.85 6.95 -12.19
C SER A 16 13.91 8.04 -12.26
N TRP A 17 13.55 9.21 -12.80
CA TRP A 17 14.45 10.36 -12.89
C TRP A 17 14.95 10.81 -11.51
N LEU A 18 14.22 10.53 -10.41
CA LEU A 18 14.69 10.81 -9.05
C LEU A 18 15.94 9.99 -8.73
N GLU A 19 15.87 8.68 -8.97
CA GLU A 19 16.99 7.79 -8.75
C GLU A 19 18.15 8.10 -9.69
N GLN A 20 17.86 8.37 -10.97
CA GLN A 20 18.87 8.77 -11.95
C GLN A 20 19.59 10.05 -11.51
N LEU A 21 18.86 11.06 -11.04
CA LEU A 21 19.43 12.30 -10.51
C LEU A 21 20.35 12.05 -9.31
N CYS A 22 19.91 11.23 -8.36
CA CYS A 22 20.69 10.92 -7.17
C CYS A 22 21.97 10.14 -7.52
N LEU A 23 21.88 9.09 -8.33
CA LEU A 23 23.03 8.29 -8.76
C LEU A 23 24.02 9.12 -9.59
N GLN A 24 23.53 9.88 -10.57
CA GLN A 24 24.37 10.76 -11.40
C GLN A 24 25.09 11.82 -10.54
N SER A 25 24.44 12.33 -9.49
CA SER A 25 25.07 13.32 -8.62
C SER A 25 26.32 12.80 -7.91
N PHE A 26 26.42 11.50 -7.62
CA PHE A 26 27.64 10.92 -7.05
C PHE A 26 28.76 10.82 -8.07
N LEU A 27 28.45 10.36 -9.29
CA LEU A 27 29.41 10.28 -10.40
C LEU A 27 30.00 11.66 -10.71
N ASP A 28 29.15 12.68 -10.79
CA ASP A 28 29.55 14.06 -11.07
C ASP A 28 30.41 14.68 -9.94
N ASN A 29 30.33 14.13 -8.73
CA ASN A 29 31.18 14.49 -7.59
C ASN A 29 32.40 13.57 -7.44
N GLY A 30 32.67 12.69 -8.40
CA GLY A 30 33.88 11.87 -8.48
C GLY A 30 33.86 10.59 -7.64
N HIS A 31 32.68 10.14 -7.21
CA HIS A 31 32.53 8.86 -6.52
C HIS A 31 32.32 7.73 -7.53
N ASP A 32 32.94 6.57 -7.26
CA ASP A 32 32.46 5.31 -7.84
C ASP A 32 31.11 4.96 -7.22
N PHE A 33 30.17 4.49 -8.06
CA PHE A 33 28.83 4.11 -7.61
C PHE A 33 28.49 2.68 -8.03
N ILE A 34 28.11 1.86 -7.06
CA ILE A 34 27.71 0.47 -7.23
C ILE A 34 26.20 0.35 -6.95
N LEU A 35 25.43 -0.07 -7.95
CA LEU A 35 24.02 -0.40 -7.81
C LEU A 35 23.84 -1.91 -7.77
N PHE A 36 23.47 -2.43 -6.61
CA PHE A 36 23.06 -3.82 -6.47
C PHE A 36 21.64 -4.02 -6.97
N THR A 37 21.42 -5.05 -7.78
CA THR A 37 20.10 -5.43 -8.30
C THR A 37 19.95 -6.95 -8.28
N TYR A 38 18.73 -7.45 -8.12
CA TYR A 38 18.43 -8.89 -8.26
C TYR A 38 18.10 -9.27 -9.70
N ASP A 39 17.58 -8.32 -10.47
CA ASP A 39 17.13 -8.46 -11.85
C ASP A 39 17.76 -7.37 -12.72
N GLU A 40 17.55 -7.45 -14.03
CA GLU A 40 17.92 -6.38 -14.97
C GLU A 40 17.10 -5.11 -14.69
N VAL A 41 17.77 -3.95 -14.70
CA VAL A 41 17.17 -2.64 -14.39
C VAL A 41 17.42 -1.65 -15.51
N LYS A 42 16.34 -1.07 -16.02
CA LYS A 42 16.38 -0.01 -17.03
C LYS A 42 16.67 1.36 -16.42
N GLY A 43 17.22 2.27 -17.24
CA GLY A 43 17.42 3.66 -16.87
C GLY A 43 18.56 3.90 -15.87
N VAL A 44 19.50 2.97 -15.73
CA VAL A 44 20.71 3.16 -14.91
C VAL A 44 21.65 4.16 -15.62
N PRO A 45 22.13 5.24 -14.95
CA PRO A 45 23.05 6.20 -15.56
C PRO A 45 24.39 5.58 -15.98
N ASP A 46 24.96 6.07 -17.08
CA ASP A 46 26.28 5.66 -17.56
C ASP A 46 27.35 5.92 -16.49
N GLY A 47 28.21 4.93 -16.24
CA GLY A 47 29.26 4.99 -15.21
C GLY A 47 28.86 4.38 -13.86
N VAL A 48 27.57 4.11 -13.61
CA VAL A 48 27.14 3.28 -12.49
C VAL A 48 27.51 1.83 -12.75
N GLN A 49 28.18 1.20 -11.78
CA GLN A 49 28.53 -0.23 -11.83
C GLN A 49 27.35 -1.05 -11.32
N ILE A 50 26.90 -2.04 -12.10
CA ILE A 50 25.83 -2.96 -11.67
C ILE A 50 26.47 -4.21 -11.05
N ALA A 51 25.97 -4.65 -9.91
CA ALA A 51 26.40 -5.86 -9.21
C ALA A 51 25.21 -6.72 -8.77
N ASP A 52 25.40 -8.04 -8.69
CA ASP A 52 24.33 -8.96 -8.29
C ASP A 52 24.10 -8.85 -6.77
N ALA A 53 22.86 -8.51 -6.39
CA ALA A 53 22.44 -8.41 -5.00
C ALA A 53 22.51 -9.76 -4.25
N ASN A 54 22.46 -10.89 -4.95
CA ASN A 54 22.63 -12.22 -4.35
C ASN A 54 24.03 -12.43 -3.76
N GLU A 55 25.05 -11.68 -4.20
CA GLU A 55 26.39 -11.75 -3.61
C GLU A 55 26.42 -11.22 -2.17
N ILE A 56 25.52 -10.30 -1.82
CA ILE A 56 25.44 -9.69 -0.50
C ILE A 56 24.38 -10.36 0.38
N LEU A 57 23.18 -10.55 -0.17
CA LEU A 57 22.05 -11.15 0.52
C LEU A 57 21.23 -11.95 -0.49
N PRO A 58 21.47 -13.27 -0.61
CA PRO A 58 20.63 -14.15 -1.42
C PRO A 58 19.18 -14.04 -0.99
N ALA A 59 18.27 -13.87 -1.95
CA ALA A 59 16.86 -13.73 -1.65
C ALA A 59 15.99 -14.37 -2.73
N GLU A 60 15.26 -15.43 -2.36
CA GLU A 60 14.18 -15.97 -3.21
C GLU A 60 12.95 -15.06 -3.19
N ARG A 61 12.76 -14.27 -2.11
CA ARG A 61 11.65 -13.34 -1.94
C ARG A 61 12.10 -12.07 -1.24
N ILE A 62 11.66 -10.92 -1.74
CA ILE A 62 11.95 -9.61 -1.15
C ILE A 62 11.01 -9.32 0.03
N ILE A 63 11.57 -9.01 1.19
CA ILE A 63 10.79 -8.63 2.38
C ILE A 63 10.20 -7.24 2.19
N ARG A 64 8.87 -7.15 2.11
CA ARG A 64 8.14 -5.89 1.90
C ARG A 64 7.32 -5.52 3.13
N HIS A 65 7.20 -4.22 3.38
CA HIS A 65 6.34 -3.70 4.44
C HIS A 65 4.86 -3.95 4.11
N ALA A 66 4.12 -4.67 4.96
CA ALA A 66 2.77 -5.16 4.64
C ALA A 66 1.76 -4.05 4.29
N ARG A 67 1.82 -2.90 4.99
CA ARG A 67 0.97 -1.73 4.67
C ARG A 67 1.29 -1.07 3.34
N THR A 68 2.56 -0.99 2.93
CA THR A 68 3.01 -0.05 1.88
C THR A 68 3.58 -0.73 0.63
N GLY A 69 3.85 -2.04 0.68
CA GLY A 69 4.56 -2.78 -0.38
C GLY A 69 6.04 -2.39 -0.52
N SER A 70 6.52 -1.46 0.32
CA SER A 70 7.88 -0.93 0.23
C SER A 70 8.91 -2.02 0.52
N PRO A 71 9.95 -2.19 -0.32
CA PRO A 71 11.07 -3.10 -0.06
C PRO A 71 12.03 -2.56 1.00
N ALA A 72 11.69 -1.46 1.71
CA ALA A 72 12.56 -0.81 2.69
C ALA A 72 13.09 -1.76 3.78
N TYR A 73 12.31 -2.75 4.24
CA TYR A 73 12.80 -3.73 5.21
C TYR A 73 13.87 -4.65 4.63
N HIS A 74 13.70 -5.07 3.38
CA HIS A 74 14.75 -5.81 2.66
C HIS A 74 16.01 -4.98 2.50
N ALA A 75 15.86 -3.71 2.09
CA ALA A 75 16.98 -2.78 1.98
C ALA A 75 17.66 -2.53 3.34
N ASP A 76 16.90 -2.52 4.44
CA ASP A 76 17.45 -2.37 5.79
C ASP A 76 18.39 -3.50 6.16
N VAL A 77 18.02 -4.76 5.87
CA VAL A 77 18.87 -5.93 6.10
C VAL A 77 20.03 -5.96 5.11
N PHE A 78 19.75 -5.79 3.82
CA PHE A 78 20.76 -5.78 2.75
C PHE A 78 21.89 -4.81 3.06
N ARG A 79 21.57 -3.57 3.48
CA ARG A 79 22.54 -2.55 3.88
C ARG A 79 23.50 -3.04 4.94
N LEU A 80 23.02 -3.72 5.97
CA LEU A 80 23.86 -4.23 7.06
C LEU A 80 24.79 -5.33 6.57
N HIS A 81 24.28 -6.24 5.73
CA HIS A 81 25.08 -7.29 5.11
C HIS A 81 26.16 -6.70 4.17
N MET A 82 25.80 -5.68 3.39
CA MET A 82 26.73 -4.95 2.52
C MET A 82 27.86 -4.30 3.33
N LEU A 83 27.53 -3.60 4.42
CA LEU A 83 28.53 -2.96 5.29
C LEU A 83 29.43 -3.97 6.00
N ARG A 84 28.94 -5.20 6.25
CA ARG A 84 29.75 -6.27 6.84
C ARG A 84 30.78 -6.83 5.86
N GLN A 85 30.42 -6.90 4.59
CA GLN A 85 31.18 -7.59 3.54
C GLN A 85 32.11 -6.64 2.79
N THR A 86 31.69 -5.39 2.57
CA THR A 86 32.38 -4.39 1.75
C THR A 86 32.89 -3.22 2.60
N ASP A 87 33.65 -2.32 1.98
CA ASP A 87 34.07 -1.05 2.62
C ASP A 87 33.34 0.18 2.03
N TYR A 88 32.24 -0.07 1.30
CA TYR A 88 31.40 0.94 0.67
C TYR A 88 30.60 1.75 1.69
N ILE A 89 30.17 2.94 1.27
CA ILE A 89 29.20 3.75 2.01
C ILE A 89 27.81 3.50 1.40
N TRP A 90 26.85 3.14 2.24
CA TRP A 90 25.46 3.06 1.80
C TRP A 90 24.89 4.45 1.56
N ALA A 91 24.20 4.62 0.44
CA ALA A 91 23.26 5.70 0.21
C ALA A 91 21.94 5.10 -0.30
N ASP A 92 20.79 5.60 0.14
CA ASP A 92 19.52 5.27 -0.50
C ASP A 92 19.53 5.86 -1.92
N THR A 93 18.79 5.25 -2.85
CA THR A 93 18.72 5.71 -4.24
C THR A 93 18.03 7.08 -4.40
N ASP A 94 17.47 7.64 -3.32
CA ASP A 94 16.89 8.98 -3.23
C ASP A 94 17.73 9.94 -2.36
N ALA A 95 19.00 9.59 -2.09
CA ALA A 95 19.99 10.46 -1.46
C ALA A 95 20.84 11.15 -2.54
N TYR A 96 20.73 12.48 -2.64
CA TYR A 96 21.46 13.30 -3.60
C TYR A 96 22.78 13.83 -3.03
N CYS A 97 23.87 13.66 -3.79
CA CYS A 97 25.21 14.11 -3.45
C CYS A 97 25.38 15.61 -3.76
N CYS A 98 25.52 16.44 -2.73
CA CYS A 98 25.70 17.88 -2.89
C CYS A 98 27.13 18.26 -3.27
N GLN A 99 28.10 17.52 -2.73
CA GLN A 99 29.53 17.74 -2.87
C GLN A 99 30.31 16.45 -2.55
N PRO A 100 31.60 16.34 -2.93
CA PRO A 100 32.40 15.15 -2.68
C PRO A 100 32.45 14.78 -1.18
N TRP A 101 32.27 13.49 -0.87
CA TRP A 101 32.31 13.00 0.50
C TRP A 101 33.75 12.66 0.94
N ASP A 102 34.56 13.68 1.18
CA ASP A 102 35.88 13.55 1.82
C ASP A 102 35.73 13.37 3.35
N ILE A 103 35.20 12.22 3.74
CA ILE A 103 34.86 11.93 5.14
C ILE A 103 36.08 11.42 5.88
N ARG A 104 36.45 12.12 6.97
CA ARG A 104 37.44 11.63 7.93
C ARG A 104 36.81 10.61 8.89
N GLY A 105 37.42 9.44 8.99
CA GLY A 105 37.03 8.38 9.93
C GLY A 105 36.27 7.23 9.28
N LYS A 106 35.89 6.23 10.10
CA LYS A 106 35.22 5.00 9.62
C LYS A 106 33.70 5.00 9.83
N HIS A 107 33.16 5.98 10.55
CA HIS A 107 31.72 6.17 10.76
C HIS A 107 31.20 7.32 9.89
N PHE A 108 30.06 7.10 9.26
CA PHE A 108 29.33 8.14 8.56
C PHE A 108 27.83 7.89 8.69
N HIS A 109 27.21 8.62 9.62
CA HIS A 109 25.78 8.65 9.87
C HIS A 109 25.44 9.98 10.54
N GLY A 110 24.16 10.34 10.57
CA GLY A 110 23.74 11.62 11.10
C GLY A 110 22.30 11.62 11.58
N TRP A 111 21.98 12.64 12.36
CA TRP A 111 20.62 12.86 12.85
C TRP A 111 19.67 13.11 11.69
N ILE A 112 18.46 12.57 11.75
CA ILE A 112 17.41 12.73 10.72
C ILE A 112 17.01 14.20 10.48
N SER A 113 17.31 15.07 11.44
CA SER A 113 17.28 16.53 11.34
C SER A 113 17.99 17.12 12.57
N ASP A 114 18.39 18.40 12.52
CA ASP A 114 19.01 19.09 13.68
C ASP A 114 18.12 19.09 14.95
N ASN A 115 16.81 18.92 14.81
CA ASN A 115 15.84 19.02 15.89
C ASN A 115 15.23 17.68 16.33
N LYS A 116 15.74 16.54 15.81
CA LYS A 116 15.19 15.22 16.15
C LYS A 116 16.34 14.25 16.50
N PRO A 117 16.42 13.77 17.76
CA PRO A 117 17.50 12.91 18.23
C PRO A 117 17.28 11.45 17.78
N MET A 118 17.19 11.24 16.47
CA MET A 118 17.04 9.95 15.83
C MET A 118 17.99 9.90 14.64
N VAL A 119 18.80 8.85 14.54
CA VAL A 119 19.72 8.67 13.41
C VAL A 119 18.94 8.02 12.27
N ASN A 120 19.08 8.57 11.07
CA ASN A 120 18.50 7.98 9.87
C ASN A 120 19.52 7.05 9.21
N ASN A 121 19.03 6.04 8.50
CA ASN A 121 19.84 4.98 7.89
C ASN A 121 19.92 5.10 6.36
N GLY A 122 19.38 6.16 5.77
CA GLY A 122 19.43 6.41 4.32
C GLY A 122 20.81 6.81 3.79
N VAL A 123 21.75 7.17 4.66
CA VAL A 123 23.18 7.23 4.39
C VAL A 123 23.89 6.63 5.59
N LEU A 124 24.69 5.59 5.37
CA LEU A 124 25.29 4.83 6.46
C LEU A 124 26.66 4.25 6.10
N ARG A 125 27.63 4.49 6.98
CA ARG A 125 28.89 3.76 7.07
C ARG A 125 29.15 3.41 8.52
N LEU A 126 29.40 2.13 8.78
CA LEU A 126 29.90 1.62 10.04
C LEU A 126 31.14 0.76 9.72
N PRO A 127 32.23 0.82 10.51
CA PRO A 127 33.36 -0.08 10.33
C PRO A 127 32.93 -1.54 10.53
N LYS A 128 33.60 -2.48 9.87
CA LYS A 128 33.39 -3.94 10.08
C LYS A 128 33.56 -4.38 11.54
N THR A 129 34.28 -3.61 12.36
CA THR A 129 34.48 -3.82 13.80
C THR A 129 33.42 -3.14 14.68
N SER A 130 32.42 -2.45 14.10
CA SER A 130 31.38 -1.73 14.84
C SER A 130 30.55 -2.67 15.68
N LYS A 131 30.34 -2.30 16.95
CA LYS A 131 29.47 -3.04 17.86
C LYS A 131 28.00 -2.87 17.46
N THR A 132 27.60 -1.69 16.99
CA THR A 132 26.27 -1.42 16.44
C THR A 132 25.99 -2.30 15.24
N LEU A 133 26.93 -2.40 14.28
CA LEU A 133 26.73 -3.25 13.09
C LEU A 133 26.50 -4.71 13.50
N LYS A 134 27.30 -5.23 14.44
CA LYS A 134 27.14 -6.59 14.96
C LYS A 134 25.77 -6.79 15.63
N ALA A 135 25.34 -5.85 16.48
CA ALA A 135 24.06 -5.93 17.17
C ALA A 135 22.86 -5.82 16.21
N MET A 136 22.93 -4.93 15.22
CA MET A 136 21.92 -4.79 14.16
C MET A 136 21.77 -6.08 13.36
N LEU A 137 22.89 -6.69 12.92
CA LEU A 137 22.87 -7.99 12.20
C LEU A 137 22.24 -9.09 13.04
N GLN A 138 22.55 -9.15 14.35
CA GLN A 138 21.94 -10.12 15.25
C GLN A 138 20.43 -9.86 15.39
N PHE A 139 20.01 -8.61 15.58
CA PHE A 139 18.61 -8.23 15.76
C PHE A 139 17.76 -8.49 14.51
N THR A 140 18.35 -8.32 13.33
CA THR A 140 17.69 -8.51 12.03
C THR A 140 17.80 -9.94 11.48
N SER A 141 18.48 -10.85 12.20
CA SER A 141 18.68 -12.25 11.76
C SER A 141 17.40 -13.11 11.72
N GLY A 142 16.32 -12.66 12.33
CA GLY A 142 15.03 -13.37 12.31
C GLY A 142 13.86 -12.40 12.13
N GLU A 143 12.83 -12.87 11.42
CA GLU A 143 11.70 -12.04 10.98
C GLU A 143 10.68 -11.70 12.09
N TYR A 144 10.87 -12.22 13.30
CA TYR A 144 9.99 -12.03 14.45
C TYR A 144 10.76 -11.31 15.58
N PRO A 145 11.15 -10.03 15.39
CA PRO A 145 11.97 -9.30 16.33
C PRO A 145 11.15 -8.87 17.55
N ILE A 146 11.82 -8.79 18.70
CA ILE A 146 11.27 -8.20 19.94
C ILE A 146 12.10 -6.94 20.21
N PRO A 147 11.58 -5.74 19.87
CA PRO A 147 12.35 -4.51 19.99
C PRO A 147 12.72 -4.18 21.46
N PRO A 148 14.01 -4.02 21.78
CA PRO A 148 14.45 -3.76 23.16
C PRO A 148 14.01 -2.39 23.70
N TRP A 149 13.65 -1.45 22.81
CA TRP A 149 13.13 -0.13 23.19
C TRP A 149 11.62 -0.09 23.46
N TYR A 150 10.91 -1.20 23.27
CA TYR A 150 9.50 -1.29 23.65
C TYR A 150 9.34 -1.43 25.15
N SER A 151 8.15 -1.13 25.68
CA SER A 151 7.87 -1.33 27.10
C SER A 151 8.00 -2.82 27.47
N ALA A 152 8.37 -3.10 28.72
CA ALA A 152 8.49 -4.48 29.22
C ALA A 152 7.20 -5.30 28.99
N GLN A 153 6.03 -4.67 29.16
CA GLN A 153 4.74 -5.29 28.86
C GLN A 153 4.63 -5.71 27.39
N LYS A 154 5.00 -4.82 26.45
CA LYS A 154 4.90 -5.13 25.02
C LYS A 154 5.93 -6.18 24.60
N GLN A 155 7.13 -6.15 25.19
CA GLN A 155 8.13 -7.19 24.97
C GLN A 155 7.62 -8.56 25.45
N ALA A 156 7.03 -8.64 26.64
CA ALA A 156 6.45 -9.88 27.18
C ALA A 156 5.30 -10.41 26.32
N GLU A 157 4.44 -9.53 25.81
CA GLU A 157 3.36 -9.89 24.87
C GLU A 157 3.93 -10.50 23.57
N LEU A 158 4.92 -9.84 22.95
CA LEU A 158 5.56 -10.34 21.72
C LEU A 158 6.33 -11.65 21.97
N GLN A 159 6.97 -11.80 23.12
CA GLN A 159 7.65 -13.02 23.52
C GLN A 159 6.66 -14.18 23.69
N ALA A 160 5.55 -13.96 24.41
CA ALA A 160 4.53 -14.98 24.60
C ALA A 160 3.91 -15.44 23.26
N LEU A 161 3.62 -14.50 22.35
CA LEU A 161 3.16 -14.82 21.00
C LEU A 161 4.20 -15.65 20.24
N LYS A 162 5.48 -15.29 20.34
CA LYS A 162 6.58 -16.02 19.68
C LYS A 162 6.73 -17.43 20.23
N ASP A 163 6.68 -17.59 21.56
CA ASP A 163 6.78 -18.90 22.24
C ASP A 163 5.60 -19.81 21.90
N ALA A 164 4.42 -19.24 21.64
CA ALA A 164 3.23 -19.95 21.17
C ALA A 164 3.22 -20.25 19.66
N GLY A 165 4.29 -19.93 18.92
CA GLY A 165 4.35 -20.10 17.46
C GLY A 165 3.53 -19.08 16.65
N GLN A 166 3.02 -18.03 17.31
CA GLN A 166 2.20 -16.95 16.75
C GLN A 166 2.97 -15.62 16.70
N GLY A 167 4.30 -15.68 16.52
CA GLY A 167 5.17 -14.51 16.52
C GLY A 167 4.70 -13.43 15.54
N VAL A 168 4.84 -12.17 15.93
CA VAL A 168 4.49 -11.03 15.06
C VAL A 168 5.63 -10.78 14.08
N HIS A 169 5.38 -11.08 12.81
CA HIS A 169 6.35 -10.83 11.74
C HIS A 169 6.65 -9.33 11.61
N VAL A 170 7.91 -8.95 11.34
CA VAL A 170 8.37 -7.56 11.30
C VAL A 170 7.58 -6.69 10.33
N SER A 171 7.06 -7.26 9.24
CA SER A 171 6.23 -6.55 8.26
C SER A 171 4.92 -5.99 8.85
N LEU A 172 4.51 -6.47 10.03
CA LEU A 172 3.32 -6.05 10.78
C LEU A 172 3.65 -5.04 11.90
N LEU A 173 4.94 -4.89 12.25
CA LEU A 173 5.38 -3.92 13.25
C LEU A 173 5.47 -2.51 12.65
N PRO A 174 5.52 -1.46 13.49
CA PRO A 174 5.71 -0.09 13.03
C PRO A 174 6.89 0.10 12.07
N TRP A 175 6.76 1.07 11.18
CA TRP A 175 7.84 1.45 10.27
C TRP A 175 9.05 1.95 11.07
N GLY A 176 10.24 1.46 10.73
CA GLY A 176 11.49 1.85 11.37
C GLY A 176 12.10 0.80 12.31
N VAL A 177 11.38 -0.29 12.62
CA VAL A 177 11.87 -1.33 13.56
C VAL A 177 13.21 -1.93 13.16
N TRP A 178 13.43 -2.31 11.90
CA TRP A 178 14.76 -2.73 11.42
C TRP A 178 15.63 -1.57 10.91
N GLY A 179 15.07 -0.37 10.88
CA GLY A 179 15.68 0.79 10.27
C GLY A 179 16.13 1.82 11.30
N PRO A 180 15.67 3.10 11.21
CA PRO A 180 16.11 4.18 12.09
C PRO A 180 15.96 3.93 13.59
N ASP A 181 14.93 3.18 14.03
CA ASP A 181 14.69 2.94 15.46
C ASP A 181 15.76 2.02 16.04
N ALA A 182 16.00 0.86 15.40
CA ALA A 182 17.06 -0.06 15.80
C ALA A 182 18.43 0.60 15.69
N LEU A 183 18.72 1.30 14.58
CA LEU A 183 20.01 1.94 14.40
C LEU A 183 20.28 2.96 15.52
N THR A 184 19.28 3.80 15.85
CA THR A 184 19.42 4.78 16.93
C THR A 184 19.67 4.09 18.27
N TRP A 185 18.89 3.05 18.59
CA TRP A 185 19.04 2.29 19.84
C TRP A 185 20.44 1.68 19.98
N PHE A 186 20.89 0.92 18.98
CA PHE A 186 22.17 0.21 19.06
C PHE A 186 23.38 1.15 18.94
N LEU A 187 23.25 2.32 18.32
CA LEU A 187 24.28 3.37 18.38
C LEU A 187 24.39 3.94 19.80
N GLN A 188 23.26 4.15 20.48
CA GLN A 188 23.24 4.64 21.86
C GLN A 188 23.83 3.61 22.83
N GLU A 189 23.38 2.36 22.73
CA GLU A 189 23.81 1.26 23.61
C GLU A 189 25.32 1.02 23.54
N THR A 190 25.92 1.16 22.36
CA THR A 190 27.35 0.89 22.14
C THR A 190 28.24 2.11 22.32
N GLY A 191 27.66 3.31 22.46
CA GLY A 191 28.37 4.59 22.49
C GLY A 191 28.81 5.13 21.13
N GLU A 192 28.58 4.39 20.04
CA GLU A 192 28.94 4.79 18.67
C GLU A 192 28.07 5.96 18.14
N ILE A 193 26.97 6.30 18.84
CA ILE A 193 26.14 7.49 18.60
C ILE A 193 26.94 8.79 18.58
N SER A 194 28.05 8.85 19.33
CA SER A 194 28.97 9.99 19.43
C SER A 194 29.61 10.41 18.09
N HIS A 195 29.59 9.53 17.08
CA HIS A 195 30.07 9.83 15.72
C HIS A 195 29.02 10.49 14.82
N SER A 196 27.76 10.64 15.29
CA SER A 196 26.67 11.16 14.47
C SER A 196 26.85 12.63 14.13
N ARG A 197 26.78 12.93 12.83
CA ARG A 197 26.84 14.29 12.31
C ARG A 197 25.53 15.05 12.58
N PRO A 198 25.58 16.39 12.68
CA PRO A 198 24.39 17.23 12.63
C PRO A 198 23.49 16.89 11.44
N GLY A 199 22.19 17.08 11.60
CA GLY A 199 21.22 16.68 10.58
C GLY A 199 21.39 17.45 9.28
N HIS A 200 21.72 18.74 9.31
CA HIS A 200 21.93 19.53 8.08
C HIS A 200 23.08 19.04 7.18
N VAL A 201 23.99 18.23 7.69
CA VAL A 201 25.10 17.68 6.90
C VAL A 201 24.61 16.59 5.93
N ILE A 202 23.59 15.80 6.31
CA ILE A 202 23.14 14.64 5.51
C ILE A 202 21.64 14.71 5.18
N TYR A 203 20.84 15.28 6.08
CA TYR A 203 19.37 15.37 6.03
C TYR A 203 18.89 16.82 6.24
N PRO A 204 19.34 17.79 5.42
CA PRO A 204 19.05 19.23 5.56
C PRO A 204 17.57 19.58 5.45
N VAL A 205 16.81 18.84 4.64
CA VAL A 205 15.38 19.06 4.45
C VAL A 205 14.62 18.01 5.27
N PRO A 206 14.00 18.36 6.41
CA PRO A 206 13.30 17.39 7.24
C PRO A 206 12.09 16.79 6.51
N PHE A 207 11.74 15.54 6.82
CA PHE A 207 10.60 14.82 6.21
C PHE A 207 9.31 15.65 6.12
N LYS A 208 8.96 16.41 7.18
CA LYS A 208 7.75 17.27 7.22
C LYS A 208 7.76 18.37 6.15
N ARG A 209 8.93 18.75 5.65
CA ARG A 209 9.18 19.81 4.66
C ARG A 209 9.66 19.26 3.31
N ALA A 210 9.67 17.94 3.10
CA ALA A 210 10.16 17.29 1.87
C ALA A 210 9.61 17.91 0.57
N GLY A 211 8.37 18.43 0.57
CA GLY A 211 7.78 19.06 -0.62
C GLY A 211 8.37 20.41 -1.02
N VAL A 212 9.18 21.05 -0.18
CA VAL A 212 9.71 22.40 -0.46
C VAL A 212 10.61 22.42 -1.69
N VAL A 213 11.36 21.34 -1.93
CA VAL A 213 12.31 21.26 -3.07
C VAL A 213 11.61 21.13 -4.42
N LEU A 214 10.35 20.67 -4.42
CA LEU A 214 9.48 20.54 -5.60
C LEU A 214 8.54 21.74 -5.79
N ASN A 215 8.56 22.73 -4.89
CA ASN A 215 7.62 23.84 -4.93
C ASN A 215 8.22 25.02 -5.71
N PRO A 216 7.67 25.40 -6.89
CA PRO A 216 8.20 26.48 -7.71
C PRO A 216 8.04 27.87 -7.06
N ASN A 217 7.13 28.02 -6.09
CA ASN A 217 6.92 29.27 -5.36
C ASN A 217 7.85 29.41 -4.14
N ARG A 218 8.68 28.40 -3.83
CA ARG A 218 9.54 28.41 -2.64
C ARG A 218 11.00 27.98 -2.87
N PRO A 219 11.64 28.30 -4.01
CA PRO A 219 12.99 27.83 -4.30
C PRO A 219 14.03 28.41 -3.34
N ASN A 220 13.87 29.67 -2.89
CA ASN A 220 14.74 30.27 -1.87
C ASN A 220 14.61 29.60 -0.50
N GLN A 221 13.40 29.14 -0.14
CA GLN A 221 13.22 28.37 1.09
C GLN A 221 13.92 27.02 1.01
N ALA A 222 13.86 26.35 -0.16
CA ALA A 222 14.58 25.10 -0.38
C ALA A 222 16.10 25.30 -0.23
N ARG A 223 16.67 26.34 -0.88
CA ARG A 223 18.09 26.69 -0.73
C ARG A 223 18.49 27.04 0.69
N GLY A 224 17.62 27.69 1.45
CA GLY A 224 17.88 28.03 2.85
C GLY A 224 18.10 26.82 3.76
N TYR A 225 17.69 25.62 3.35
CA TYR A 225 18.02 24.38 4.07
C TYR A 225 19.42 23.85 3.73
N ILE A 226 19.98 24.20 2.57
CA ILE A 226 21.23 23.65 2.05
C ILE A 226 22.38 24.58 2.46
N ARG A 227 23.25 24.09 3.36
CA ARG A 227 24.40 24.86 3.85
C ARG A 227 25.65 24.53 3.04
N SER A 228 26.71 25.31 3.23
CA SER A 228 28.00 25.07 2.58
C SER A 228 28.63 23.74 2.98
N ASP A 229 28.31 23.21 4.17
CA ASP A 229 28.77 21.93 4.70
C ASP A 229 27.77 20.78 4.51
N THR A 230 26.66 21.01 3.78
CA THR A 230 25.71 19.95 3.44
C THR A 230 26.32 19.00 2.40
N LEU A 231 26.48 17.74 2.76
CA LEU A 231 27.03 16.68 1.90
C LEU A 231 25.94 15.94 1.11
N SER A 232 24.75 15.80 1.69
CA SER A 232 23.66 15.03 1.08
C SER A 232 22.29 15.69 1.29
N ILE A 233 21.35 15.41 0.39
CA ILE A 233 19.92 15.66 0.56
C ILE A 233 19.18 14.34 0.42
N HIS A 234 18.48 13.89 1.46
CA HIS A 234 17.54 12.78 1.34
C HIS A 234 16.18 13.29 0.89
N PHE A 235 15.71 12.83 -0.27
CA PHE A 235 14.46 13.32 -0.86
C PHE A 235 13.20 12.66 -0.30
N TRP A 236 13.32 11.63 0.53
CA TRP A 236 12.17 10.90 1.11
C TRP A 236 11.29 10.30 0.02
N GLY A 237 11.87 9.46 -0.82
CA GLY A 237 11.41 8.98 -2.11
C GLY A 237 9.91 8.75 -2.17
N ARG A 238 9.32 7.95 -1.28
CA ARG A 238 7.86 7.74 -1.28
C ARG A 238 7.05 9.04 -1.17
N ARG A 239 7.41 9.93 -0.24
CA ARG A 239 6.76 11.22 -0.08
C ARG A 239 7.04 12.14 -1.27
N PHE A 240 8.25 12.07 -1.81
CA PHE A 240 8.64 12.78 -3.02
C PHE A 240 7.77 12.39 -4.22
N ARG A 241 7.64 11.08 -4.50
CA ARG A 241 6.80 10.55 -5.59
C ARG A 241 5.36 11.04 -5.46
N ASN A 242 4.79 10.94 -4.26
CA ASN A 242 3.41 11.41 -4.00
C ASN A 242 3.22 12.91 -4.26
N ILE A 243 4.28 13.72 -4.16
CA ILE A 243 4.23 15.16 -4.43
C ILE A 243 4.50 15.41 -5.91
N ALA A 244 5.49 14.75 -6.51
CA ALA A 244 5.79 14.81 -7.94
C ALA A 244 4.59 14.40 -8.81
N ALA A 245 3.82 13.40 -8.37
CA ALA A 245 2.57 12.97 -9.01
C ALA A 245 1.56 14.12 -9.16
N LYS A 246 1.52 15.06 -8.21
CA LYS A 246 0.64 16.25 -8.29
C LYS A 246 1.08 17.27 -9.33
N TYR A 247 2.31 17.15 -9.81
CA TYR A 247 2.88 17.93 -10.91
C TYR A 247 2.96 17.09 -12.20
N GLY A 248 2.17 16.01 -12.30
CA GLY A 248 2.15 15.16 -13.49
C GLY A 248 3.40 14.28 -13.65
N GLY A 249 4.13 14.02 -12.57
CA GLY A 249 5.30 13.13 -12.56
C GLY A 249 6.62 13.79 -12.93
N VAL A 250 6.63 15.10 -13.21
CA VAL A 250 7.84 15.91 -13.44
C VAL A 250 7.86 17.11 -12.49
N PRO A 251 9.02 17.62 -12.08
CA PRO A 251 9.08 18.80 -11.23
C PRO A 251 8.68 20.05 -12.02
N ALA A 252 7.95 20.97 -11.37
CA ALA A 252 7.58 22.23 -12.00
C ALA A 252 8.81 23.13 -12.27
N ASP A 253 8.76 23.87 -13.36
CA ASP A 253 9.79 24.84 -13.75
C ASP A 253 10.12 25.81 -12.61
N GLY A 254 11.41 26.07 -12.40
CA GLY A 254 11.91 27.01 -11.40
C GLY A 254 11.90 26.51 -9.95
N CYS A 255 11.43 25.29 -9.67
CA CYS A 255 11.67 24.67 -8.36
C CYS A 255 13.14 24.23 -8.20
N TYR A 256 13.57 23.97 -6.96
CA TYR A 256 14.97 23.61 -6.68
C TYR A 256 15.39 22.30 -7.36
N VAL A 257 14.52 21.28 -7.40
CA VAL A 257 14.83 20.01 -8.09
C VAL A 257 14.99 20.20 -9.60
N HIS A 258 14.20 21.09 -10.21
CA HIS A 258 14.33 21.38 -11.65
C HIS A 258 15.74 21.91 -11.99
N GLU A 259 16.34 22.71 -11.10
CA GLU A 259 17.72 23.17 -11.28
C GLU A 259 18.76 22.05 -11.12
N LEU A 260 18.51 21.10 -10.21
CA LEU A 260 19.39 19.93 -10.05
C LEU A 260 19.32 19.03 -11.29
N LEU A 261 18.12 18.80 -11.85
CA LEU A 261 17.98 18.07 -13.11
C LEU A 261 18.75 18.74 -14.24
N ALA A 262 18.65 20.06 -14.37
CA ALA A 262 19.41 20.82 -15.37
C ALA A 262 20.93 20.72 -15.15
N LYS A 263 21.39 20.85 -13.89
CA LYS A 263 22.81 20.69 -13.51
C LYS A 263 23.37 19.34 -13.95
N HIS A 264 22.61 18.27 -13.74
CA HIS A 264 23.01 16.89 -14.01
C HIS A 264 22.55 16.37 -15.38
N ARG A 265 21.97 17.23 -16.22
CA ARG A 265 21.46 16.90 -17.57
C ARG A 265 20.48 15.72 -17.60
N ILE A 266 19.67 15.57 -16.54
CA ILE A 266 18.66 14.51 -16.45
C ILE A 266 17.35 15.00 -17.07
N ASN A 267 16.84 14.23 -18.03
CA ASN A 267 15.54 14.50 -18.64
C ASN A 267 14.43 13.74 -17.91
N ALA A 268 13.70 14.44 -17.03
CA ALA A 268 12.61 13.88 -16.25
C ALA A 268 11.43 13.35 -17.09
N GLU A 269 11.25 13.83 -18.33
CA GLU A 269 10.18 13.37 -19.22
C GLU A 269 10.29 11.89 -19.56
N LYS A 270 11.52 11.38 -19.74
CA LYS A 270 11.76 10.00 -20.18
C LYS A 270 11.14 8.95 -19.24
N THR A 271 11.11 9.25 -17.95
CA THR A 271 10.57 8.35 -16.92
C THR A 271 9.42 8.98 -16.14
N ARG A 272 8.74 9.98 -16.71
CA ARG A 272 7.59 10.64 -16.08
C ARG A 272 6.54 9.63 -15.62
N HIS A 273 6.30 8.61 -16.43
CA HIS A 273 5.33 7.54 -16.20
C HIS A 273 5.58 6.77 -14.88
N LEU A 274 6.82 6.75 -14.36
CA LEU A 274 7.16 6.08 -13.09
C LEU A 274 6.84 6.93 -11.84
N LEU A 275 6.53 8.22 -12.02
CA LEU A 275 6.28 9.19 -10.95
C LEU A 275 4.91 9.86 -11.06
N GLN A 276 4.14 9.52 -12.08
CA GLN A 276 2.73 9.83 -12.16
C GLN A 276 1.93 8.97 -11.18
N PRO A 277 0.71 9.40 -10.79
CA PRO A 277 -0.27 8.44 -10.30
C PRO A 277 -0.35 7.29 -11.31
N ALA A 278 -0.53 6.06 -10.84
CA ALA A 278 -0.98 5.01 -11.77
C ALA A 278 -2.16 5.61 -12.56
N PRO A 279 -2.17 5.49 -13.89
CA PRO A 279 -3.35 5.89 -14.64
C PRO A 279 -4.56 5.28 -13.93
N GLU A 280 -5.60 6.09 -13.67
CA GLU A 280 -6.91 5.46 -13.51
C GLU A 280 -7.04 4.55 -14.71
N PRO A 281 -7.28 3.23 -14.52
CA PRO A 281 -7.09 2.25 -15.57
C PRO A 281 -7.70 2.77 -16.87
N ASP A 282 -6.84 3.28 -17.76
CA ASP A 282 -7.25 3.87 -19.02
C ASP A 282 -7.88 2.71 -19.77
N GLU A 283 -9.19 2.80 -19.97
CA GLU A 283 -10.02 2.24 -21.03
C GLU A 283 -9.34 1.15 -21.87
N ALA A 284 -8.85 0.09 -21.21
CA ALA A 284 -8.26 -1.06 -21.85
C ALA A 284 -9.39 -2.03 -22.15
N GLY A 285 -10.21 -1.68 -23.15
CA GLY A 285 -10.91 -2.63 -23.99
C GLY A 285 -11.84 -3.63 -23.29
N THR A 286 -12.62 -3.18 -22.31
CA THR A 286 -13.88 -3.84 -21.95
C THR A 286 -15.00 -2.84 -22.20
N ASP A 287 -16.16 -3.28 -22.69
CA ASP A 287 -17.39 -2.48 -22.80
C ASP A 287 -17.69 -1.76 -21.47
N ALA A 288 -17.08 -0.60 -21.25
CA ALA A 288 -17.28 0.19 -20.05
C ALA A 288 -18.74 0.62 -20.07
N MET A 289 -19.47 0.20 -19.05
CA MET A 289 -20.90 0.38 -19.03
C MET A 289 -21.22 1.86 -18.84
N ASP A 290 -21.87 2.48 -19.82
CA ASP A 290 -22.35 3.85 -19.68
C ASP A 290 -23.37 3.91 -18.53
N PRO A 291 -23.07 4.59 -17.41
CA PRO A 291 -24.00 4.73 -16.30
C PRO A 291 -25.32 5.41 -16.72
N ALA A 292 -25.32 6.19 -17.81
CA ALA A 292 -26.54 6.81 -18.32
C ALA A 292 -27.52 5.80 -18.93
N SER A 293 -27.08 4.58 -19.26
CA SER A 293 -27.94 3.49 -19.75
C SER A 293 -28.70 2.75 -18.65
N LEU A 294 -28.41 3.03 -17.37
CA LEU A 294 -29.00 2.31 -16.24
C LEU A 294 -30.24 3.03 -15.69
N ASP A 295 -31.24 2.23 -15.31
CA ASP A 295 -32.40 2.71 -14.56
C ASP A 295 -32.08 2.73 -13.06
N PHE A 296 -32.06 3.92 -12.48
CA PHE A 296 -31.87 4.14 -11.04
C PHE A 296 -33.17 4.58 -10.31
N SER A 297 -34.32 4.54 -10.97
CA SER A 297 -35.56 5.13 -10.48
C SER A 297 -36.19 4.40 -9.29
N MET A 298 -35.71 3.20 -8.96
CA MET A 298 -36.15 2.45 -7.77
C MET A 298 -35.58 3.00 -6.45
N PHE A 299 -34.45 3.74 -6.50
CA PHE A 299 -33.80 4.23 -5.29
C PHE A 299 -34.57 5.44 -4.73
N SER A 300 -34.99 5.42 -3.47
CA SER A 300 -35.44 6.63 -2.78
C SER A 300 -34.26 7.52 -2.40
N ASP A 301 -34.49 8.75 -1.93
CA ASP A 301 -33.39 9.59 -1.41
C ASP A 301 -32.72 8.97 -0.18
N SER A 302 -33.48 8.20 0.61
CA SER A 302 -32.95 7.40 1.71
C SER A 302 -32.00 6.30 1.20
N ASP A 303 -32.36 5.63 0.10
CA ASP A 303 -31.47 4.64 -0.51
C ASP A 303 -30.19 5.28 -1.05
N VAL A 304 -30.28 6.47 -1.65
CA VAL A 304 -29.09 7.21 -2.11
C VAL A 304 -28.22 7.66 -0.95
N ALA A 305 -28.82 8.08 0.18
CA ALA A 305 -28.09 8.35 1.41
C ALA A 305 -27.36 7.11 1.95
N ASN A 306 -28.00 5.95 1.89
CA ASN A 306 -27.37 4.68 2.25
C ASN A 306 -26.22 4.30 1.33
N ILE A 307 -26.37 4.48 0.01
CA ILE A 307 -25.28 4.29 -0.98
C ILE A 307 -24.09 5.20 -0.64
N LEU A 308 -24.36 6.46 -0.28
CA LEU A 308 -23.33 7.40 0.14
C LEU A 308 -22.59 6.95 1.42
N LEU A 309 -23.28 6.31 2.36
CA LEU A 309 -22.64 5.70 3.54
C LEU A 309 -21.79 4.47 3.18
N GLN A 310 -22.31 3.59 2.32
CA GLN A 310 -21.59 2.40 1.82
C GLN A 310 -20.35 2.77 1.00
N ARG A 311 -20.36 3.96 0.38
CA ARG A 311 -19.28 4.50 -0.45
C ARG A 311 -18.90 5.91 0.01
N SER A 312 -18.45 6.02 1.27
CA SER A 312 -18.08 7.28 1.93
C SER A 312 -17.05 8.15 1.18
N GLU A 313 -16.35 7.61 0.16
CA GLU A 313 -15.50 8.39 -0.75
C GLU A 313 -16.27 9.35 -1.67
N LEU A 314 -17.57 9.11 -1.85
CA LEU A 314 -18.48 9.99 -2.61
C LEU A 314 -18.93 11.22 -1.82
N ALA A 315 -18.71 11.23 -0.50
CA ALA A 315 -19.12 12.37 0.33
C ALA A 315 -18.24 13.59 0.06
N ARG A 316 -18.86 14.74 -0.21
CA ARG A 316 -18.17 16.03 -0.44
C ARG A 316 -17.25 16.43 0.70
N SER A 317 -17.59 15.99 1.91
CA SER A 317 -16.79 16.27 3.09
C SER A 317 -16.89 15.14 4.10
N GLY A 318 -15.83 14.97 4.88
CA GLY A 318 -15.89 14.11 6.06
C GLY A 318 -16.84 14.62 7.15
N GLN A 319 -17.45 15.81 7.00
CA GLN A 319 -18.45 16.32 7.95
C GLN A 319 -19.76 15.55 7.86
N THR A 320 -20.24 15.23 6.65
CA THR A 320 -21.45 14.44 6.40
C THR A 320 -21.42 13.11 7.18
N ILE A 321 -20.29 12.41 7.12
CA ILE A 321 -20.10 11.13 7.81
C ILE A 321 -19.99 11.33 9.33
N ARG A 322 -19.37 12.41 9.80
CA ARG A 322 -19.25 12.72 11.24
C ARG A 322 -20.58 13.06 11.87
N ASP A 323 -21.43 13.83 11.19
CA ASP A 323 -22.74 14.24 11.69
C ASP A 323 -23.68 13.04 11.80
N TRP A 324 -23.67 12.17 10.79
CA TRP A 324 -24.42 10.93 10.82
C TRP A 324 -24.01 10.02 11.99
N LEU A 325 -22.70 9.84 12.20
CA LEU A 325 -22.17 9.11 13.36
C LEU A 325 -22.61 9.74 14.70
N ALA A 326 -22.84 11.05 14.75
CA ALA A 326 -23.22 11.77 15.95
C ALA A 326 -24.73 11.79 16.24
N GLY A 327 -25.58 11.34 15.31
CA GLY A 327 -27.02 11.48 15.51
C GLY A 327 -27.77 12.04 14.29
N ASP A 328 -27.10 12.87 13.51
CA ASP A 328 -27.73 13.84 12.62
C ASP A 328 -27.61 13.43 11.15
N GLU A 329 -28.77 13.14 10.54
CA GLU A 329 -28.87 12.66 9.16
C GLU A 329 -29.24 13.79 8.18
N ALA A 330 -29.46 15.01 8.65
CA ALA A 330 -29.99 16.10 7.82
C ALA A 330 -29.03 16.46 6.67
N LEU A 331 -27.72 16.52 6.95
CA LEU A 331 -26.72 16.82 5.94
C LEU A 331 -26.56 15.68 4.93
N LEU A 332 -26.67 14.42 5.40
CA LEU A 332 -26.59 13.23 4.55
C LEU A 332 -27.75 13.19 3.55
N LEU A 333 -28.98 13.40 4.01
CA LEU A 333 -30.17 13.42 3.16
C LEU A 333 -30.16 14.59 2.17
N SER A 334 -29.75 15.77 2.64
CA SER A 334 -29.60 16.96 1.77
C SER A 334 -28.56 16.72 0.66
N GLU A 335 -27.44 16.08 1.01
CA GLU A 335 -26.40 15.74 0.04
C GLU A 335 -26.85 14.67 -0.96
N ALA A 336 -27.53 13.62 -0.48
CA ALA A 336 -28.12 12.58 -1.32
C ALA A 336 -29.11 13.13 -2.33
N GLN A 337 -29.97 14.08 -1.92
CA GLN A 337 -30.92 14.77 -2.80
C GLN A 337 -30.22 15.66 -3.83
N ALA A 338 -29.31 16.52 -3.37
CA ALA A 338 -28.65 17.49 -4.23
C ALA A 338 -27.70 16.87 -5.26
N GLN A 339 -27.19 15.66 -5.00
CA GLN A 339 -26.21 14.97 -5.84
C GLN A 339 -26.65 13.59 -6.31
N ARG A 340 -27.96 13.33 -6.27
CA ARG A 340 -28.56 12.04 -6.57
C ARG A 340 -27.96 11.33 -7.78
N ASP A 341 -28.02 11.97 -8.94
CA ASP A 341 -27.52 11.40 -10.20
C ASP A 341 -26.01 11.17 -10.18
N HIS A 342 -25.25 12.05 -9.54
CA HIS A 342 -23.81 11.92 -9.44
C HIS A 342 -23.42 10.74 -8.54
N ILE A 343 -24.05 10.61 -7.37
CA ILE A 343 -23.79 9.51 -6.42
C ILE A 343 -24.10 8.17 -7.08
N LEU A 344 -25.24 8.04 -7.76
CA LEU A 344 -25.65 6.80 -8.41
C LEU A 344 -24.71 6.39 -9.55
N LYS A 345 -24.35 7.34 -10.42
CA LYS A 345 -23.43 7.09 -11.54
C LYS A 345 -22.02 6.78 -11.07
N GLU A 346 -21.56 7.40 -10.00
CA GLU A 346 -20.22 7.13 -9.48
C GLU A 346 -20.18 5.84 -8.66
N ALA A 347 -21.25 5.50 -7.93
CA ALA A 347 -21.35 4.23 -7.21
C ALA A 347 -21.21 3.02 -8.15
N ILE A 348 -21.81 3.06 -9.34
CA ILE A 348 -21.66 1.98 -10.32
C ILE A 348 -20.25 1.94 -10.93
N ARG A 349 -19.60 3.08 -11.16
CA ARG A 349 -18.19 3.11 -11.61
C ARG A 349 -17.23 2.56 -10.56
N ILE A 350 -17.50 2.84 -9.29
CA ILE A 350 -16.75 2.25 -8.18
C ILE A 350 -16.91 0.73 -8.19
N ALA A 351 -18.14 0.22 -8.35
CA ALA A 351 -18.38 -1.21 -8.44
C ALA A 351 -17.68 -1.85 -9.65
N GLU A 352 -17.66 -1.16 -10.80
CA GLU A 352 -16.93 -1.59 -12.00
C GLU A 352 -15.43 -1.69 -11.75
N ARG A 353 -14.84 -0.64 -11.16
CA ARG A 353 -13.44 -0.63 -10.74
C ARG A 353 -13.11 -1.77 -9.76
N GLU A 354 -13.98 -2.01 -8.78
CA GLU A 354 -13.82 -3.09 -7.80
C GLU A 354 -13.90 -4.48 -8.45
N CYS A 355 -14.84 -4.67 -9.38
CA CYS A 355 -14.99 -5.92 -10.13
C CYS A 355 -13.81 -6.21 -11.07
N ASN A 356 -13.25 -5.18 -11.68
CA ASN A 356 -12.09 -5.29 -12.57
C ASN A 356 -10.84 -5.83 -11.87
N PHE A 357 -10.75 -5.78 -10.53
CA PHE A 357 -9.67 -6.43 -9.79
C PHE A 357 -9.72 -7.96 -9.84
N PHE A 358 -10.86 -8.57 -10.16
CA PHE A 358 -11.00 -10.03 -10.14
C PHE A 358 -11.60 -10.66 -11.39
N PHE A 359 -12.28 -9.92 -12.26
CA PHE A 359 -12.90 -10.45 -13.47
C PHE A 359 -11.98 -11.32 -14.33
N ALA A 360 -10.78 -10.83 -14.68
CA ALA A 360 -9.84 -11.62 -15.46
C ALA A 360 -9.42 -12.94 -14.78
N ALA A 361 -9.36 -12.95 -13.44
CA ALA A 361 -9.00 -14.15 -12.67
C ALA A 361 -10.16 -15.14 -12.51
N THR A 362 -11.40 -14.67 -12.67
CA THR A 362 -12.61 -15.48 -12.55
C THR A 362 -13.22 -15.90 -13.90
N ASP A 363 -12.70 -15.40 -15.03
CA ASP A 363 -13.12 -15.84 -16.37
C ASP A 363 -12.97 -17.34 -16.57
N ALA A 364 -11.90 -17.93 -16.03
CA ALA A 364 -11.67 -19.37 -16.11
C ALA A 364 -12.64 -20.19 -15.24
N ILE A 365 -13.33 -19.56 -14.28
CA ILE A 365 -14.39 -20.19 -13.49
C ILE A 365 -15.69 -20.18 -14.30
N ALA A 366 -15.94 -19.10 -15.07
CA ALA A 366 -17.16 -18.89 -15.86
C ALA A 366 -18.44 -19.24 -15.06
N PRO A 367 -18.70 -18.53 -13.93
CA PRO A 367 -19.72 -18.95 -12.99
C PRO A 367 -21.10 -18.97 -13.65
N GLU A 368 -21.85 -20.06 -13.46
CA GLU A 368 -23.27 -20.14 -13.83
C GLU A 368 -24.15 -19.63 -12.69
N ARG A 369 -23.69 -19.77 -11.44
CA ARG A 369 -24.35 -19.26 -10.24
C ARG A 369 -23.37 -18.57 -9.30
N ALA A 370 -23.66 -17.33 -8.93
CA ALA A 370 -22.83 -16.50 -8.06
C ALA A 370 -23.60 -15.95 -6.84
N ALA A 371 -22.90 -15.80 -5.71
CA ALA A 371 -23.41 -15.15 -4.51
C ALA A 371 -22.63 -13.88 -4.18
N ASP A 372 -23.32 -12.83 -3.74
CA ASP A 372 -22.75 -11.54 -3.33
C ASP A 372 -23.08 -11.27 -1.85
N ILE A 373 -22.06 -11.40 -0.99
CA ILE A 373 -22.18 -11.22 0.46
C ILE A 373 -21.96 -9.76 0.82
N GLY A 374 -22.97 -9.17 1.47
CA GLY A 374 -23.06 -7.72 1.68
C GLY A 374 -23.24 -6.99 0.36
N CYS A 375 -24.17 -7.46 -0.45
CA CYS A 375 -24.38 -6.98 -1.82
C CYS A 375 -24.76 -5.50 -1.91
N GLY A 376 -25.17 -4.86 -0.81
CA GLY A 376 -25.69 -3.51 -0.82
C GLY A 376 -26.83 -3.39 -1.81
N TYR A 377 -26.78 -2.38 -2.67
CA TYR A 377 -27.76 -2.19 -3.74
C TYR A 377 -27.44 -2.93 -5.05
N ALA A 378 -26.65 -4.01 -4.99
CA ALA A 378 -26.40 -4.98 -6.05
C ALA A 378 -25.67 -4.43 -7.31
N PHE A 379 -24.86 -3.37 -7.17
CA PHE A 379 -24.08 -2.83 -8.28
C PHE A 379 -23.04 -3.82 -8.82
N ALA A 380 -22.27 -4.49 -7.94
CA ALA A 380 -21.31 -5.53 -8.34
C ALA A 380 -22.00 -6.76 -8.93
N SER A 381 -23.14 -7.13 -8.35
CA SER A 381 -24.00 -8.21 -8.83
C SER A 381 -24.53 -8.01 -10.26
N LEU A 382 -24.91 -6.77 -10.64
CA LEU A 382 -25.31 -6.47 -12.01
C LEU A 382 -24.15 -6.71 -13.00
N LEU A 383 -22.94 -6.29 -12.63
CA LEU A 383 -21.74 -6.45 -13.45
C LEU A 383 -21.36 -7.93 -13.61
N LEU A 384 -21.49 -8.74 -12.55
CA LEU A 384 -21.30 -10.19 -12.61
C LEU A 384 -22.27 -10.83 -13.61
N HIS A 385 -23.57 -10.51 -13.51
CA HIS A 385 -24.57 -11.05 -14.43
C HIS A 385 -24.31 -10.62 -15.88
N ARG A 386 -23.96 -9.36 -16.12
CA ARG A 386 -23.64 -8.89 -17.48
C ARG A 386 -22.41 -9.56 -18.07
N ARG A 387 -21.40 -9.88 -17.25
CA ARG A 387 -20.19 -10.56 -17.71
C ARG A 387 -20.40 -12.04 -18.02
N TYR A 388 -21.14 -12.75 -17.16
CA TYR A 388 -21.21 -14.22 -17.21
C TYR A 388 -22.60 -14.79 -17.53
N GLY A 389 -23.66 -13.99 -17.46
CA GLY A 389 -25.05 -14.45 -17.58
C GLY A 389 -25.52 -15.29 -16.37
N CYS A 390 -24.84 -15.19 -15.24
CA CYS A 390 -25.03 -16.08 -14.09
C CYS A 390 -26.29 -15.78 -13.27
N GLU A 391 -26.83 -16.79 -12.60
CA GLU A 391 -27.82 -16.60 -11.53
C GLU A 391 -27.15 -15.86 -10.36
N ILE A 392 -27.82 -14.85 -9.81
CA ILE A 392 -27.32 -14.01 -8.73
C ILE A 392 -28.08 -14.27 -7.43
N VAL A 393 -27.33 -14.53 -6.36
CA VAL A 393 -27.86 -14.60 -5.01
C VAL A 393 -27.34 -13.44 -4.17
N LEU A 394 -28.24 -12.55 -3.78
CA LEU A 394 -27.98 -11.36 -2.97
C LEU A 394 -28.12 -11.69 -1.48
N ILE A 395 -27.01 -11.58 -0.72
CA ILE A 395 -26.97 -11.86 0.72
C ILE A 395 -26.66 -10.57 1.46
N ASP A 396 -27.60 -10.05 2.25
CA ASP A 396 -27.36 -8.83 3.05
C ASP A 396 -28.26 -8.77 4.29
N ILE A 397 -27.84 -8.01 5.30
CA ILE A 397 -28.66 -7.68 6.46
C ILE A 397 -29.34 -6.33 6.22
N GLU A 398 -30.67 -6.28 6.29
CA GLU A 398 -31.41 -5.04 6.00
C GLU A 398 -31.50 -4.09 7.21
N GLU A 399 -31.28 -4.61 8.43
CA GLU A 399 -31.37 -3.85 9.69
C GLU A 399 -30.14 -4.08 10.57
N GLY A 400 -29.56 -3.00 11.13
CA GLY A 400 -28.47 -3.06 12.10
C GLY A 400 -28.53 -1.95 13.15
N ASN A 401 -28.28 -2.28 14.42
CA ASN A 401 -28.36 -1.35 15.55
C ASN A 401 -27.14 -0.40 15.69
N GLY A 402 -26.19 -0.43 14.74
CA GLY A 402 -24.92 0.27 14.85
C GLY A 402 -24.75 1.39 13.81
N ARG A 403 -24.43 2.61 14.26
CA ARG A 403 -23.84 3.66 13.41
C ARG A 403 -22.33 3.61 13.54
N HIS A 404 -21.65 2.75 12.78
CA HIS A 404 -20.20 2.58 12.92
C HIS A 404 -19.48 2.28 11.60
N PHE A 405 -18.24 2.76 11.51
CA PHE A 405 -17.28 2.35 10.49
C PHE A 405 -16.15 1.55 11.15
N GLY A 406 -15.61 0.56 10.44
CA GLY A 406 -14.45 -0.22 10.91
C GLY A 406 -14.68 -1.72 10.90
N PHE A 407 -13.73 -2.45 11.50
CA PHE A 407 -13.84 -3.90 11.68
C PHE A 407 -14.48 -4.16 13.04
N GLN A 408 -15.57 -4.94 13.05
CA GLN A 408 -16.36 -5.27 14.23
C GLN A 408 -16.68 -6.78 14.21
N GLY A 409 -17.26 -7.28 15.31
CA GLY A 409 -17.69 -8.69 15.40
C GLY A 409 -18.87 -9.04 14.50
N GLU A 410 -19.70 -8.05 14.14
CA GLU A 410 -20.90 -8.20 13.31
C GLU A 410 -20.99 -7.10 12.25
N GLY A 411 -21.73 -7.35 11.17
CA GLY A 411 -22.01 -6.36 10.12
C GLY A 411 -23.08 -5.33 10.52
N ALA A 412 -23.14 -4.21 9.81
CA ALA A 412 -24.23 -3.23 9.92
C ALA A 412 -25.05 -3.18 8.63
N GLY A 413 -26.39 -3.16 8.76
CA GLY A 413 -27.32 -3.16 7.64
C GLY A 413 -27.79 -1.76 7.28
N TYR A 414 -27.58 -1.37 6.02
CA TYR A 414 -28.00 -0.07 5.45
C TYR A 414 -28.67 -0.27 4.08
N THR A 415 -29.39 -1.37 3.87
CA THR A 415 -29.81 -1.83 2.54
C THR A 415 -31.25 -2.33 2.57
N SER A 416 -31.96 -2.22 1.44
CA SER A 416 -33.16 -3.04 1.19
C SER A 416 -32.88 -4.04 0.07
N LEU A 417 -32.95 -5.34 0.37
CA LEU A 417 -32.81 -6.42 -0.60
C LEU A 417 -33.91 -6.35 -1.66
N LYS A 418 -35.11 -5.89 -1.28
CA LYS A 418 -36.20 -5.61 -2.22
C LYS A 418 -35.79 -4.55 -3.25
N THR A 419 -35.18 -3.45 -2.81
CA THR A 419 -34.71 -2.38 -3.71
C THR A 419 -33.52 -2.84 -4.55
N ALA A 420 -32.57 -3.58 -3.97
CA ALA A 420 -31.43 -4.17 -4.68
C ALA A 420 -31.89 -5.13 -5.80
N ARG A 421 -32.88 -5.99 -5.50
CA ARG A 421 -33.53 -6.85 -6.50
C ARG A 421 -34.19 -6.03 -7.60
N ALA A 422 -34.98 -5.01 -7.25
CA ALA A 422 -35.64 -4.15 -8.24
C ALA A 422 -34.62 -3.42 -9.14
N PHE A 423 -33.43 -3.11 -8.63
CA PHE A 423 -32.32 -2.57 -9.42
C PHE A 423 -31.84 -3.55 -10.49
N LEU A 424 -31.62 -4.82 -10.14
CA LEU A 424 -31.23 -5.84 -11.12
C LEU A 424 -32.32 -6.06 -12.18
N GLU A 425 -33.58 -6.22 -11.77
CA GLU A 425 -34.70 -6.48 -12.69
C GLU A 425 -34.88 -5.35 -13.71
N ARG A 426 -34.83 -4.09 -13.27
CA ARG A 426 -34.95 -2.92 -14.15
C ARG A 426 -33.77 -2.73 -15.09
N ASN A 427 -32.62 -3.34 -14.79
CA ASN A 427 -31.41 -3.26 -15.59
C ASN A 427 -31.11 -4.54 -16.38
N GLY A 428 -32.13 -5.38 -16.57
CA GLY A 428 -32.15 -6.47 -17.56
C GLY A 428 -31.88 -7.87 -17.00
N VAL A 429 -31.76 -8.04 -15.68
CA VAL A 429 -31.62 -9.37 -15.07
C VAL A 429 -33.00 -10.02 -14.92
N PRO A 430 -33.24 -11.23 -15.45
CA PRO A 430 -34.54 -11.89 -15.32
C PRO A 430 -34.90 -12.15 -13.85
N PRO A 431 -36.16 -11.92 -13.41
CA PRO A 431 -36.57 -12.12 -12.02
C PRO A 431 -36.28 -13.52 -11.46
N GLU A 432 -36.38 -14.56 -12.28
CA GLU A 432 -36.09 -15.95 -11.92
C GLU A 432 -34.59 -16.23 -11.70
N MET A 433 -33.71 -15.35 -12.18
CA MET A 433 -32.26 -15.43 -12.03
C MET A 433 -31.76 -14.68 -10.78
N ILE A 434 -32.67 -14.16 -9.95
CA ILE A 434 -32.33 -13.39 -8.75
C ILE A 434 -32.92 -14.07 -7.53
N THR A 435 -32.08 -14.39 -6.56
CA THR A 435 -32.50 -14.81 -5.22
C THR A 435 -32.02 -13.79 -4.19
N THR A 436 -32.84 -13.46 -3.21
CA THR A 436 -32.47 -12.58 -2.09
C THR A 436 -32.59 -13.33 -0.78
N ILE A 437 -31.59 -13.19 0.10
CA ILE A 437 -31.62 -13.82 1.42
C ILE A 437 -31.09 -12.86 2.50
N ASN A 438 -31.83 -12.77 3.59
CA ASN A 438 -31.39 -12.05 4.78
C ASN A 438 -30.89 -13.08 5.82
N PRO A 439 -29.58 -13.15 6.11
CA PRO A 439 -29.00 -14.18 6.97
C PRO A 439 -29.43 -14.06 8.44
N LYS A 440 -30.11 -12.97 8.85
CA LYS A 440 -30.70 -12.85 10.18
C LYS A 440 -32.02 -13.60 10.33
N THR A 441 -32.74 -13.81 9.23
CA THR A 441 -34.09 -14.43 9.25
C THR A 441 -34.15 -15.74 8.47
N GLN A 442 -33.15 -16.02 7.63
CA GLN A 442 -33.09 -17.17 6.75
C GLN A 442 -31.70 -17.80 6.83
N ASP A 443 -31.61 -19.12 6.68
CA ASP A 443 -30.36 -19.87 6.73
C ASP A 443 -29.69 -19.95 5.35
N PRO A 444 -28.49 -19.34 5.14
CA PRO A 444 -27.75 -19.43 3.89
C PRO A 444 -27.38 -20.86 3.46
N ALA A 445 -27.34 -21.82 4.38
CA ALA A 445 -27.08 -23.22 4.05
C ALA A 445 -28.14 -23.82 3.11
N THR A 446 -29.32 -23.20 3.02
CA THR A 446 -30.41 -23.65 2.14
C THR A 446 -30.24 -23.27 0.67
N LEU A 447 -29.26 -22.42 0.33
CA LEU A 447 -29.09 -21.84 -1.01
C LEU A 447 -28.45 -22.78 -2.04
N GLY A 448 -27.97 -23.95 -1.63
CA GLY A 448 -27.23 -24.87 -2.50
C GLY A 448 -25.78 -24.43 -2.71
N SER A 449 -25.19 -24.76 -3.85
CA SER A 449 -23.78 -24.50 -4.16
C SER A 449 -23.59 -23.42 -5.23
N PHE A 450 -22.43 -22.76 -5.21
CA PHE A 450 -22.07 -21.62 -6.05
C PHE A 450 -20.77 -21.89 -6.79
N ASP A 451 -20.64 -21.34 -8.00
CA ASP A 451 -19.37 -21.33 -8.74
C ASP A 451 -18.48 -20.19 -8.29
N LEU A 452 -19.07 -19.05 -7.92
CA LEU A 452 -18.36 -17.88 -7.43
C LEU A 452 -19.09 -17.26 -6.25
N VAL A 453 -18.36 -16.97 -5.18
CA VAL A 453 -18.87 -16.14 -4.08
C VAL A 453 -18.01 -14.88 -3.99
N ILE A 454 -18.63 -13.71 -3.95
CA ILE A 454 -17.95 -12.43 -3.79
C ILE A 454 -18.33 -11.77 -2.46
N SER A 455 -17.44 -10.97 -1.89
CA SER A 455 -17.77 -9.99 -0.86
C SER A 455 -16.83 -8.79 -0.95
N LEU A 456 -17.36 -7.69 -1.47
CA LEU A 456 -16.60 -6.45 -1.73
C LEU A 456 -16.89 -5.45 -0.62
N ALA A 457 -15.83 -4.97 0.04
CA ALA A 457 -15.93 -4.12 1.23
C ALA A 457 -16.96 -4.58 2.30
N SER A 458 -17.18 -5.89 2.48
CA SER A 458 -18.12 -6.46 3.47
C SER A 458 -17.47 -7.58 4.31
N CYS A 459 -17.76 -8.86 4.07
CA CYS A 459 -17.16 -10.00 4.76
C CYS A 459 -15.65 -10.05 4.49
N GLY A 460 -14.85 -10.14 5.55
CA GLY A 460 -13.39 -10.00 5.48
C GLY A 460 -12.88 -8.56 5.60
N PHE A 461 -13.73 -7.56 5.32
CA PHE A 461 -13.40 -6.13 5.43
C PHE A 461 -13.93 -5.48 6.72
N HIS A 462 -15.22 -5.68 7.01
CA HIS A 462 -15.93 -5.13 8.16
C HIS A 462 -16.10 -6.13 9.30
N TYR A 463 -16.10 -7.42 9.00
CA TYR A 463 -16.24 -8.49 10.00
C TYR A 463 -15.50 -9.76 9.55
N PRO A 464 -15.24 -10.73 10.44
CA PRO A 464 -14.40 -11.89 10.13
C PRO A 464 -14.93 -12.75 9.00
N VAL A 465 -14.02 -13.35 8.22
CA VAL A 465 -14.39 -14.33 7.16
C VAL A 465 -15.08 -15.58 7.75
N GLY A 466 -14.82 -15.90 9.02
CA GLY A 466 -15.44 -17.02 9.72
C GLY A 466 -16.97 -16.91 9.86
N THR A 467 -17.55 -15.72 9.68
CA THR A 467 -19.01 -15.53 9.70
C THR A 467 -19.73 -16.36 8.62
N TYR A 468 -19.05 -16.64 7.49
CA TYR A 468 -19.58 -17.44 6.38
C TYR A 468 -18.75 -18.72 6.14
N GLU A 469 -18.11 -19.25 7.18
CA GLU A 469 -17.26 -20.45 7.07
C GLU A 469 -18.00 -21.64 6.46
N ASP A 470 -19.23 -21.91 6.88
CA ASP A 470 -20.00 -23.06 6.38
C ASP A 470 -20.29 -22.93 4.88
N LEU A 471 -20.59 -21.72 4.41
CA LEU A 471 -20.80 -21.43 2.99
C LEU A 471 -19.50 -21.62 2.21
N PHE A 472 -18.39 -21.05 2.69
CA PHE A 472 -17.08 -21.18 2.03
C PHE A 472 -16.57 -22.61 1.99
N ARG A 473 -16.90 -23.43 3.00
CA ARG A 473 -16.44 -24.82 3.10
C ARG A 473 -17.32 -25.78 2.31
N ASN A 474 -18.63 -25.59 2.32
CA ASN A 474 -19.59 -26.61 1.89
C ASN A 474 -20.42 -26.22 0.67
N GLN A 475 -20.43 -24.94 0.27
CA GLN A 475 -21.30 -24.43 -0.78
C GLN A 475 -20.53 -23.87 -2.00
N ILE A 476 -19.24 -24.19 -2.16
CA ILE A 476 -18.48 -23.84 -3.37
C ILE A 476 -18.30 -25.07 -4.25
N ASN A 477 -18.72 -24.98 -5.51
CA ASN A 477 -18.56 -26.03 -6.51
C ASN A 477 -17.08 -26.33 -6.76
N LYS A 478 -16.78 -27.56 -7.19
CA LYS A 478 -15.42 -27.94 -7.58
C LYS A 478 -14.96 -27.10 -8.77
N GLY A 479 -13.84 -26.40 -8.64
CA GLY A 479 -13.36 -25.46 -9.64
C GLY A 479 -13.89 -24.03 -9.46
N GLY A 480 -14.79 -23.83 -8.50
CA GLY A 480 -15.29 -22.52 -8.10
C GLY A 480 -14.31 -21.70 -7.26
N GLY A 481 -14.71 -20.49 -6.92
CA GLY A 481 -13.87 -19.52 -6.22
C GLY A 481 -14.59 -18.62 -5.25
N ILE A 482 -13.81 -18.03 -4.35
CA ILE A 482 -14.27 -17.05 -3.35
C ILE A 482 -13.44 -15.78 -3.51
N VAL A 483 -14.05 -14.67 -3.90
CA VAL A 483 -13.41 -13.36 -3.99
C VAL A 483 -13.78 -12.51 -2.78
N LEU A 484 -12.80 -12.07 -1.99
CA LEU A 484 -13.06 -11.21 -0.83
C LEU A 484 -12.13 -10.01 -0.81
N ASP A 485 -12.66 -8.88 -0.37
CA ASP A 485 -11.86 -7.76 0.12
C ASP A 485 -11.49 -7.98 1.58
N ILE A 486 -10.23 -8.32 1.85
CA ILE A 486 -9.77 -8.65 3.19
C ILE A 486 -9.00 -7.47 3.80
N ARG A 487 -9.56 -6.91 4.87
CA ARG A 487 -8.94 -5.83 5.64
C ARG A 487 -7.57 -6.27 6.19
N LYS A 488 -6.57 -5.40 6.02
CA LYS A 488 -5.23 -5.64 6.54
C LYS A 488 -5.26 -5.73 8.07
N GLY A 489 -4.64 -6.78 8.61
CA GLY A 489 -4.60 -7.04 10.05
C GLY A 489 -5.82 -7.79 10.61
N SER A 490 -6.81 -8.16 9.79
CA SER A 490 -7.95 -8.97 10.26
C SER A 490 -7.62 -10.46 10.44
N GLY A 491 -6.47 -10.91 9.92
CA GLY A 491 -6.14 -12.34 9.81
C GLY A 491 -6.89 -13.09 8.69
N GLY A 492 -7.77 -12.41 7.94
CA GLY A 492 -8.65 -13.06 6.96
C GLY A 492 -7.92 -13.84 5.87
N ILE A 493 -6.79 -13.35 5.33
CA ILE A 493 -6.04 -14.06 4.27
C ILE A 493 -5.53 -15.41 4.79
N ALA A 494 -5.05 -15.46 6.03
CA ALA A 494 -4.60 -16.71 6.65
C ALA A 494 -5.77 -17.67 6.86
N ALA A 495 -6.92 -17.17 7.31
CA ALA A 495 -8.13 -17.97 7.45
C ALA A 495 -8.62 -18.53 6.11
N MET A 496 -8.52 -17.74 5.02
CA MET A 496 -8.94 -18.19 3.68
C MET A 496 -8.14 -19.39 3.17
N LYS A 497 -6.89 -19.58 3.60
CA LYS A 497 -6.09 -20.77 3.24
C LYS A 497 -6.71 -22.09 3.70
N SER A 498 -7.61 -22.06 4.69
CA SER A 498 -8.37 -23.24 5.13
C SER A 498 -9.47 -23.66 4.15
N PHE A 499 -9.79 -22.80 3.17
CA PHE A 499 -10.81 -23.04 2.14
C PHE A 499 -10.22 -23.33 0.75
N GLY A 500 -8.94 -23.01 0.51
CA GLY A 500 -8.27 -23.32 -0.76
C GLY A 500 -6.98 -22.54 -1.00
N ALA A 501 -6.45 -22.64 -2.22
CA ALA A 501 -5.30 -21.84 -2.67
C ALA A 501 -5.71 -20.37 -2.80
N VAL A 502 -4.95 -19.48 -2.17
CA VAL A 502 -5.27 -18.04 -2.09
C VAL A 502 -4.33 -17.23 -2.97
N ASP A 503 -4.89 -16.58 -3.99
CA ASP A 503 -4.23 -15.60 -4.85
C ASP A 503 -4.58 -14.18 -4.38
N VAL A 504 -3.56 -13.34 -4.17
CA VAL A 504 -3.76 -11.92 -3.89
C VAL A 504 -3.81 -11.18 -5.23
N LEU A 505 -4.99 -10.79 -5.66
CA LEU A 505 -5.23 -10.18 -6.97
C LEU A 505 -4.89 -8.69 -6.99
N ALA A 506 -5.23 -7.97 -5.91
CA ALA A 506 -4.93 -6.55 -5.77
C ALA A 506 -4.61 -6.18 -4.32
N MET A 507 -3.68 -5.23 -4.12
CA MET A 507 -3.30 -4.73 -2.81
C MET A 507 -3.66 -3.25 -2.66
N HIS A 508 -4.60 -2.96 -1.77
CA HIS A 508 -5.11 -1.62 -1.52
C HIS A 508 -4.53 -1.01 -0.24
N GLY A 509 -4.88 0.23 0.07
CA GLY A 509 -4.39 0.91 1.28
C GLY A 509 -4.80 0.21 2.58
N LYS A 510 -6.08 -0.17 2.70
CA LYS A 510 -6.69 -0.73 3.93
C LYS A 510 -6.98 -2.24 3.85
N TYR A 511 -6.97 -2.82 2.66
CA TYR A 511 -7.37 -4.21 2.40
C TYR A 511 -6.61 -4.79 1.20
N SER A 512 -6.83 -6.06 0.90
CA SER A 512 -6.40 -6.70 -0.34
C SER A 512 -7.59 -7.46 -0.93
N THR A 513 -7.77 -7.38 -2.25
CA THR A 513 -8.73 -8.24 -2.97
C THR A 513 -8.05 -9.57 -3.24
N VAL A 514 -8.65 -10.66 -2.77
CA VAL A 514 -8.10 -12.02 -2.91
C VAL A 514 -9.09 -12.94 -3.59
N LEU A 515 -8.59 -13.91 -4.34
CA LEU A 515 -9.34 -15.04 -4.86
C LEU A 515 -8.87 -16.31 -4.18
N THR A 516 -9.78 -17.07 -3.59
CA THR A 516 -9.52 -18.39 -3.03
C THR A 516 -10.14 -19.44 -3.95
N ARG A 517 -9.34 -20.33 -4.53
CA ARG A 517 -9.82 -21.42 -5.40
C ARG A 517 -10.16 -22.66 -4.57
N ALA A 518 -11.44 -23.00 -4.52
CA ALA A 518 -11.93 -24.11 -3.71
C ALA A 518 -11.46 -25.46 -4.28
N GLY A 519 -11.03 -26.37 -3.39
CA GLY A 519 -10.61 -27.73 -3.76
C GLY A 519 -9.19 -27.88 -4.31
N GLN A 520 -8.42 -26.78 -4.43
CA GLN A 520 -6.97 -26.83 -4.67
C GLN A 520 -6.25 -26.59 -3.33
N LYS A 521 -5.47 -27.56 -2.85
CA LYS A 521 -4.63 -27.35 -1.65
C LYS A 521 -3.50 -26.38 -2.00
N ALA A 522 -3.30 -25.38 -1.14
CA ALA A 522 -2.27 -24.35 -1.24
C ALA A 522 -0.84 -24.91 -1.19
#